data_AF-A0A1Y4QVI3-F1
#
_entry.id   AF-A0A1Y4QVI3-F1
#
_cell.length_a   1.000
_cell.length_b   1.000
_cell.length_c   1.000
_cell.angle_alpha   90.00
_cell.angle_beta   90.00
_cell.angle_gamma   90.00
#
_symmetry.space_group_name_H-M   'P 1'
#
loop_
_entity.id
_entity.type
_entity.pdbx_description
1 polymer ?
#
loop_
_entity_poly.entity_id
_entity_poly.type
_entity_poly.pdbx_seq_one_letter_code
_entity_poly.pdbx_strand_id
1 'polypeptide(L)'
;MNDDYRLLENIAIFLNQGYLIEDILQLCQAVSKNPNINSIKKALNEGYSLDEAIIQSNFNHLFIEFFKFFRLDNNISKAILQSLKIWKKMSETKTKLKKQLTYPCILIIFLVAFSIFIVYGLLPSVSQLFLEFDITPGFFTNLIFTLFKIIPILIIFAILILIIASSITIYAIKKQYYQLLDFLVQHVFITKATIQKYYSLKFALYYNELLEIGYDSTDIIVMLYQKIDDSDIKMLIYEIYLKILEGEDLEKIISEFIYFEPLLVTCFKLLYHDNRKQKSMSNYLTLSLDNLNHHISKIIKIAVVFVYCFTAVFVIMVYVSIIIPMMNVVNNL
;
A
#
# COMPACT_ATOMS: atom_id res chain seq x y z
N MET A 1 10.83 -2.02 17.69
CA MET A 1 9.91 -0.87 17.85
C MET A 1 10.73 0.35 17.49
N ASN A 2 10.24 1.24 16.62
CA ASN A 2 11.07 2.29 16.03
C ASN A 2 11.56 3.28 17.10
N ASP A 3 12.87 3.56 17.17
CA ASP A 3 13.46 4.40 18.23
C ASP A 3 12.93 5.85 18.17
N ASP A 4 12.60 6.33 16.97
CA ASP A 4 11.92 7.62 16.75
C ASP A 4 10.54 7.69 17.39
N TYR A 5 9.78 6.59 17.30
CA TYR A 5 8.44 6.54 17.86
C TYR A 5 8.48 6.68 19.39
N ARG A 6 9.38 5.94 20.04
CA ARG A 6 9.57 5.99 21.50
C ARG A 6 10.02 7.36 21.97
N LEU A 7 10.93 7.99 21.22
CA LEU A 7 11.39 9.34 21.52
C LEU A 7 10.24 10.34 21.49
N LEU A 8 9.44 10.35 20.43
CA LEU A 8 8.31 11.26 20.28
C LEU A 8 7.22 10.99 21.32
N GLU A 9 6.95 9.73 21.63
CA GLU A 9 5.99 9.32 22.66
C GLU A 9 6.42 9.81 24.04
N ASN A 10 7.69 9.63 24.40
CA ASN A 10 8.25 10.14 25.65
C ASN A 10 8.18 11.66 25.74
N ILE A 11 8.59 12.37 24.68
CA ILE A 11 8.50 13.84 24.62
C ILE A 11 7.06 14.28 24.88
N ALA A 12 6.08 13.68 24.21
CA ALA A 12 4.69 14.05 24.38
C ALA A 12 4.16 13.78 25.80
N ILE A 13 4.51 12.64 26.39
CA ILE A 13 4.09 12.27 27.76
C ILE A 13 4.64 13.26 28.77
N PHE A 14 5.94 13.56 28.74
CA PHE A 14 6.55 14.49 29.69
C PHE A 14 6.09 15.93 29.47
N LEU A 15 5.85 16.36 28.22
CA LEU A 15 5.23 17.66 27.95
C LEU A 15 3.83 17.76 28.56
N ASN A 16 3.03 16.69 28.48
CA ASN A 16 1.68 16.68 29.06
C ASN A 16 1.71 16.74 30.60
N GLN A 17 2.79 16.25 31.20
CA GLN A 17 3.03 16.30 32.65
C GLN A 17 3.57 17.66 33.11
N GLY A 18 3.89 18.58 32.19
CA GLY A 18 4.32 19.94 32.51
C GLY A 18 5.83 20.11 32.75
N TYR A 19 6.65 19.13 32.36
CA TYR A 19 8.11 19.27 32.44
C TYR A 19 8.64 20.30 31.43
N LEU A 20 9.76 20.96 31.76
CA LEU A 20 10.43 21.89 30.87
C LEU A 20 11.10 21.14 29.71
N ILE A 21 11.11 21.75 28.52
CA ILE A 21 11.61 21.14 27.28
C ILE A 21 13.07 20.67 27.43
N GLU A 22 13.91 21.45 28.12
CA GLU A 22 15.31 21.12 28.34
C GLU A 22 15.48 19.84 29.18
N ASP A 23 14.73 19.73 30.29
CA ASP A 23 14.71 18.54 31.15
C ASP A 23 14.23 17.31 30.38
N ILE A 24 13.17 17.46 29.57
CA ILE A 24 12.62 16.39 28.73
C ILE A 24 13.69 15.86 27.76
N LEU A 25 14.42 16.76 27.08
CA LEU A 25 15.44 16.37 26.12
C LEU A 25 16.65 15.73 26.82
N GLN A 26 17.00 16.15 28.02
CA GLN A 26 18.05 15.51 28.83
C GLN A 26 17.63 14.10 29.26
N LEU A 27 16.40 13.93 29.75
CA LEU A 27 15.84 12.62 30.10
C LEU A 27 15.77 11.70 28.88
N CYS A 28 15.28 12.20 27.75
CA CYS A 28 15.21 11.42 26.51
C CYS A 28 16.60 11.01 26.01
N GLN A 29 17.63 11.85 26.20
CA GLN A 29 19.01 11.53 25.84
C GLN A 29 19.63 10.46 26.74
N ALA A 30 19.24 10.42 28.01
CA ALA A 30 19.68 9.38 28.94
C ALA A 30 19.06 8.01 28.60
N VAL A 31 17.82 8.01 28.10
CA VAL A 31 17.06 6.78 27.77
C VAL A 31 17.35 6.28 26.35
N SER A 32 17.65 7.17 25.40
CA SER A 32 17.77 6.85 23.97
C SER A 32 18.94 7.59 23.31
N LYS A 33 19.71 6.87 22.50
CA LYS A 33 20.81 7.42 21.68
C LYS A 33 20.35 7.89 20.29
N ASN A 34 19.11 8.36 20.18
CA ASN A 34 18.55 8.76 18.90
C ASN A 34 19.21 10.07 18.39
N PRO A 35 19.76 10.10 17.15
CA PRO A 35 20.41 11.30 16.60
C PRO A 35 19.46 12.51 16.50
N ASN A 36 18.14 12.28 16.41
CA ASN A 36 17.14 13.33 16.32
C ASN A 36 17.04 14.19 17.60
N ILE A 37 17.56 13.72 18.75
CA ILE A 37 17.61 14.56 19.97
C ILE A 37 18.56 15.74 19.76
N ASN A 38 19.72 15.49 19.14
CA ASN A 38 20.71 16.53 18.89
C ASN A 38 20.22 17.52 17.85
N SER A 39 19.46 17.09 16.84
CA SER A 39 18.84 18.00 15.87
C SER A 39 17.81 18.90 16.53
N ILE A 40 16.94 18.35 17.38
CA ILE A 40 15.96 19.15 18.12
C ILE A 40 16.67 20.16 19.03
N LYS A 41 17.67 19.73 19.81
CA LYS A 41 18.46 20.64 20.67
C LYS A 41 19.12 21.76 19.88
N LYS A 42 19.71 21.43 18.73
CA LYS A 42 20.36 22.43 17.87
C LYS A 42 19.34 23.46 17.37
N ALA A 43 18.18 23.03 16.88
CA ALA A 43 17.13 23.93 16.42
C ALA A 43 16.60 24.84 17.55
N LEU A 44 16.39 24.29 18.75
CA LEU A 44 15.99 25.09 19.91
C LEU A 44 17.04 26.15 20.28
N ASN A 45 18.33 25.80 20.23
CA ASN A 45 19.42 26.75 20.48
C ASN A 45 19.53 27.83 19.40
N GLU A 46 19.07 27.55 18.18
CA GLU A 46 18.96 28.53 17.09
C GLU A 46 17.74 29.45 17.21
N GLY A 47 16.90 29.25 18.24
CA GLY A 47 15.73 30.07 18.53
C GLY A 47 14.42 29.56 17.91
N TYR A 48 14.42 28.39 17.28
CA TYR A 48 13.20 27.76 16.79
C TYR A 48 12.32 27.27 17.93
N SER A 49 11.01 27.30 17.70
CA SER A 49 10.03 26.66 18.58
C SER A 49 10.14 25.13 18.53
N LEU A 50 9.58 24.44 19.54
CA LEU A 50 9.67 22.98 19.61
C LEU A 50 8.97 22.28 18.43
N ASP A 51 7.84 22.82 17.96
CA ASP A 51 7.14 22.24 16.82
C ASP A 51 7.94 22.42 15.52
N GLU A 52 8.59 23.57 15.31
CA GLU A 52 9.51 23.79 14.19
C GLU A 52 10.73 22.85 14.27
N ALA A 53 11.31 22.67 15.45
CA ALA A 53 12.44 21.77 15.68
C ALA A 53 12.08 20.31 15.36
N ILE A 54 10.86 19.87 15.70
CA ILE A 54 10.36 18.54 15.34
C ILE A 54 10.18 18.44 13.82
N ILE A 55 9.66 19.48 13.16
CA ILE A 55 9.44 19.49 11.70
C ILE A 55 10.76 19.46 10.90
N GLN A 56 11.79 20.16 11.36
CA GLN A 56 13.11 20.17 10.73
C GLN A 56 13.90 18.87 10.97
N SER A 57 13.51 18.08 11.97
CA SER A 57 14.17 16.82 12.30
C SER A 57 13.79 15.71 11.32
N ASN A 58 14.67 14.72 11.17
CA ASN A 58 14.55 13.69 10.13
C ASN A 58 13.61 12.55 10.55
N PHE A 59 12.38 12.89 10.94
CA PHE A 59 11.33 11.93 11.28
C PHE A 59 10.60 11.42 10.05
N ASN A 60 9.77 10.38 10.25
CA ASN A 60 8.96 9.82 9.19
C ASN A 60 8.04 10.89 8.57
N HIS A 61 8.03 10.99 7.23
CA HIS A 61 7.20 11.95 6.49
C HIS A 61 5.72 11.92 6.91
N LEU A 62 5.14 10.73 7.10
CA LEU A 62 3.74 10.61 7.49
C LEU A 62 3.50 11.20 8.89
N PHE A 63 4.43 11.00 9.84
CA PHE A 63 4.33 11.65 11.14
C PHE A 63 4.40 13.17 11.02
N ILE A 64 5.37 13.71 10.27
CA ILE A 64 5.54 15.16 10.07
C ILE A 64 4.30 15.76 9.39
N GLU A 65 3.75 15.09 8.39
CA GLU A 65 2.57 15.51 7.64
C GLU A 65 1.34 15.66 8.57
N PHE A 66 1.05 14.66 9.40
CA PHE A 66 -0.05 14.75 10.38
C PHE A 66 0.27 15.68 11.55
N PHE A 67 1.53 15.79 11.96
CA PHE A 67 1.94 16.71 13.02
C PHE A 67 1.75 18.18 12.62
N LYS A 68 2.12 18.53 11.38
CA LYS A 68 1.83 19.87 10.80
C LYS A 68 0.33 20.17 10.78
N PHE A 69 -0.51 19.17 10.54
CA PHE A 69 -1.96 19.30 10.56
C PHE A 69 -2.51 19.53 11.98
N PHE A 70 -2.09 18.72 12.95
CA PHE A 70 -2.64 18.78 14.31
C PHE A 70 -2.10 19.92 15.18
N ARG A 71 -0.89 20.44 14.90
CA ARG A 71 -0.28 21.50 15.73
C ARG A 71 -1.06 22.82 15.75
N LEU A 72 -1.94 23.05 14.77
CA LEU A 72 -2.69 24.30 14.64
C LEU A 72 -3.83 24.43 15.67
N ASP A 73 -4.41 23.31 16.12
CA ASP A 73 -5.56 23.31 17.05
C ASP A 73 -5.22 22.78 18.44
N ASN A 74 -4.11 22.02 18.56
CA ASN A 74 -3.80 21.25 19.74
C ASN A 74 -2.54 21.74 20.44
N ASN A 75 -2.48 21.52 21.74
CA ASN A 75 -1.20 21.55 22.45
C ASN A 75 -0.22 20.58 21.76
N ILE A 76 1.04 20.99 21.59
CA ILE A 76 2.13 20.22 20.97
C ILE A 76 2.13 18.76 21.46
N SER A 77 1.96 18.52 22.76
CA SER A 77 1.86 17.15 23.29
C SER A 77 0.73 16.33 22.65
N LYS A 78 -0.48 16.89 22.59
CA LYS A 78 -1.64 16.24 21.96
C LYS A 78 -1.42 16.03 20.46
N ALA A 79 -0.85 17.03 19.76
CA ALA A 79 -0.53 16.92 18.35
C ALA A 79 0.46 15.79 18.06
N ILE A 80 1.50 15.63 18.89
CA ILE A 80 2.43 14.50 18.78
C ILE A 80 1.70 13.17 19.00
N LEU A 81 0.89 13.05 20.05
CA LEU A 81 0.17 11.79 20.36
C LEU A 81 -0.81 11.38 19.25
N GLN A 82 -1.58 12.32 18.70
CA GLN A 82 -2.50 12.05 17.59
C GLN A 82 -1.74 11.61 16.33
N SER A 83 -0.65 12.31 15.99
CA SER A 83 0.20 11.96 14.86
C SER A 83 0.85 10.58 15.04
N LEU A 84 1.30 10.25 16.25
CA LEU A 84 1.86 8.94 16.61
C LEU A 84 0.81 7.83 16.49
N LYS A 85 -0.44 8.08 16.92
CA LYS A 85 -1.54 7.12 16.79
C LYS A 85 -1.77 6.74 15.33
N ILE A 86 -1.83 7.73 14.44
CA ILE A 86 -1.99 7.50 12.99
C ILE A 86 -0.77 6.79 12.42
N TRP A 87 0.44 7.26 12.73
CA TRP A 87 1.67 6.64 12.25
C TRP A 87 1.80 5.18 12.69
N LYS A 88 1.48 4.87 13.95
CA LYS A 88 1.47 3.51 14.48
C LYS A 88 0.46 2.64 13.74
N LYS A 89 -0.79 3.08 13.61
CA LYS A 89 -1.83 2.34 12.89
C LYS A 89 -1.42 2.04 11.44
N MET A 90 -0.83 3.02 10.75
CA MET A 90 -0.39 2.86 9.37
C MET A 90 0.86 1.96 9.26
N SER A 91 1.78 2.05 10.21
CA SER A 91 2.96 1.19 10.30
C SER A 91 2.60 -0.27 10.60
N GLU A 92 1.68 -0.51 11.54
CA GLU A 92 1.14 -1.84 11.85
C GLU A 92 0.42 -2.42 10.64
N THR A 93 -0.38 -1.61 9.95
CA THR A 93 -1.03 -2.01 8.70
C THR A 93 0.01 -2.37 7.63
N LYS A 94 1.01 -1.51 7.39
CA LYS A 94 2.08 -1.75 6.42
C LYS A 94 2.86 -3.02 6.75
N THR A 95 3.18 -3.26 8.01
CA THR A 95 3.90 -4.47 8.44
C THR A 95 3.04 -5.72 8.31
N LYS A 96 1.74 -5.66 8.61
CA LYS A 96 0.78 -6.75 8.37
C LYS A 96 0.69 -7.08 6.88
N LEU A 97 0.51 -6.07 6.03
CA LEU A 97 0.48 -6.21 4.57
C LEU A 97 1.80 -6.78 4.04
N LYS A 98 2.95 -6.27 4.51
CA LYS A 98 4.27 -6.79 4.14
C LYS A 98 4.39 -8.28 4.47
N LYS A 99 4.02 -8.68 5.70
CA LYS A 99 4.06 -10.10 6.11
C LYS A 99 3.17 -10.98 5.24
N GLN A 100 1.97 -10.50 4.90
CA GLN A 100 1.04 -11.22 4.02
C GLN A 100 1.58 -11.34 2.59
N LEU A 101 2.26 -10.30 2.08
CA LEU A 101 2.83 -10.28 0.73
C LEU A 101 4.19 -11.00 0.62
N THR A 102 4.91 -11.24 1.71
CA THR A 102 6.17 -11.98 1.68
C THR A 102 6.01 -13.37 1.07
N TYR A 103 4.98 -14.11 1.50
CA TYR A 103 4.70 -15.46 1.01
C TYR A 103 4.45 -15.54 -0.51
N PRO A 104 3.53 -14.76 -1.11
CA PRO A 104 3.32 -14.78 -2.56
C PRO A 104 4.55 -14.34 -3.35
N CYS A 105 5.34 -13.38 -2.85
CA CYS A 105 6.59 -13.00 -3.53
C CYS A 105 7.56 -14.19 -3.62
N ILE A 106 7.73 -14.94 -2.53
CA ILE A 106 8.56 -16.16 -2.53
C ILE A 106 7.98 -17.19 -3.49
N LEU A 107 6.65 -17.39 -3.49
CA LEU A 107 5.97 -18.32 -4.39
C LEU A 107 6.17 -17.95 -5.86
N ILE A 108 6.06 -16.67 -6.22
CA ILE A 108 6.28 -16.18 -7.60
C ILE A 108 7.74 -16.38 -8.01
N ILE A 109 8.70 -16.07 -7.13
CA ILE A 109 10.13 -16.30 -7.40
C ILE A 109 10.38 -17.79 -7.64
N PHE A 110 9.82 -18.66 -6.79
CA PHE A 110 9.91 -20.11 -6.96
C PHE A 110 9.28 -20.56 -8.29
N LEU A 111 8.09 -20.07 -8.63
CA LEU A 111 7.40 -20.40 -9.87
C LEU A 111 8.25 -20.01 -11.10
N VAL A 112 8.81 -18.80 -11.11
CA VAL A 112 9.70 -18.34 -12.20
C VAL A 112 10.96 -19.19 -12.28
N ALA A 113 11.65 -19.41 -11.15
CA ALA A 113 12.87 -20.22 -11.11
C ALA A 113 12.61 -21.67 -11.56
N PHE A 114 11.52 -22.26 -11.08
CA PHE A 114 11.09 -23.60 -11.46
C PHE A 114 10.74 -23.68 -12.95
N SER A 115 10.05 -22.67 -13.49
CA SER A 115 9.72 -22.62 -14.92
C SER A 115 10.97 -22.49 -15.80
N ILE A 116 11.96 -21.69 -15.38
CA ILE A 116 13.26 -21.59 -16.07
C ILE A 116 13.99 -22.93 -16.04
N PHE A 117 14.04 -23.59 -14.88
CA PHE A 117 14.65 -24.91 -14.74
C PHE A 117 13.99 -25.95 -15.66
N ILE A 118 12.67 -25.93 -15.80
CA ILE A 118 11.96 -26.81 -16.74
C ILE A 118 12.43 -26.59 -18.18
N VAL A 119 12.49 -25.33 -18.62
CA VAL A 119 12.78 -25.01 -20.03
C VAL A 119 14.24 -25.30 -20.40
N TYR A 120 15.19 -25.00 -19.52
CA TYR A 120 16.63 -25.10 -19.82
C TYR A 120 17.31 -26.35 -19.27
N GLY A 121 16.78 -26.95 -18.20
CA GLY A 121 17.33 -28.17 -17.62
C GLY A 121 16.61 -29.40 -18.16
N LEU A 122 15.31 -29.49 -17.93
CA LEU A 122 14.59 -30.75 -18.07
C LEU A 122 14.08 -31.02 -19.49
N LEU A 123 13.50 -30.02 -20.15
CA LEU A 123 12.94 -30.16 -21.51
C LEU A 123 14.01 -30.60 -22.54
N PRO A 124 15.26 -30.09 -22.51
CA PRO A 124 16.34 -30.59 -23.36
C PRO A 124 16.65 -32.08 -23.11
N SER A 125 16.78 -32.51 -21.85
CA SER A 125 17.03 -33.92 -21.52
C SER A 125 15.92 -34.84 -22.02
N VAL A 126 14.66 -34.43 -21.87
CA VAL A 126 13.53 -35.18 -22.40
C VAL A 126 13.59 -35.24 -23.94
N SER A 127 13.84 -34.10 -24.60
CA SER A 127 13.93 -34.07 -26.07
C SER A 127 15.06 -34.94 -26.62
N GLN A 128 16.18 -35.05 -25.92
CA GLN A 128 17.29 -35.92 -26.29
C GLN A 128 16.88 -37.40 -26.23
N LEU A 129 16.13 -37.82 -25.21
CA LEU A 129 15.59 -39.18 -25.14
C LEU A 129 14.64 -39.48 -26.31
N PHE A 130 13.76 -38.55 -26.67
CA PHE A 130 12.90 -38.73 -27.84
C PHE A 130 13.70 -38.90 -29.15
N LEU A 131 14.82 -38.19 -29.29
CA LEU A 131 15.73 -38.34 -30.44
C LEU A 131 16.48 -39.68 -30.42
N GLU A 132 17.00 -40.11 -29.27
CA GLU A 132 17.76 -41.36 -29.13
C GLU A 132 16.90 -42.60 -29.39
N PHE A 133 15.61 -42.56 -29.03
CA PHE A 133 14.68 -43.66 -29.26
C PHE A 133 13.92 -43.55 -30.60
N ASP A 134 14.22 -42.55 -31.41
CA ASP A 134 13.58 -42.28 -32.72
C ASP A 134 12.05 -42.15 -32.62
N ILE A 135 11.57 -41.55 -31.52
CA ILE A 135 10.15 -41.39 -31.21
C ILE A 135 9.72 -39.98 -31.58
N THR A 136 8.76 -39.89 -32.49
CA THR A 136 8.13 -38.61 -32.80
C THR A 136 7.17 -38.22 -31.67
N PRO A 137 7.32 -37.03 -31.06
CA PRO A 137 6.37 -36.57 -30.06
C PRO A 137 5.00 -36.38 -30.72
N GLY A 138 3.96 -36.98 -30.13
CA GLY A 138 2.58 -36.77 -30.55
C GLY A 138 2.14 -35.30 -30.43
N PHE A 139 0.99 -34.98 -31.02
CA PHE A 139 0.45 -33.62 -31.01
C PHE A 139 0.33 -33.03 -29.60
N PHE A 140 -0.17 -33.81 -28.64
CA PHE A 140 -0.37 -33.38 -27.25
C PHE A 140 0.94 -33.06 -26.53
N THR A 141 1.99 -33.87 -26.72
CA THR A 141 3.30 -33.61 -26.10
C THR A 141 3.97 -32.38 -26.70
N ASN A 142 3.87 -32.17 -28.02
CA ASN A 142 4.41 -30.97 -28.66
C ASN A 142 3.69 -29.69 -28.20
N LEU A 143 2.36 -29.72 -28.09
CA LEU A 143 1.57 -28.60 -27.57
C LEU A 143 1.99 -28.23 -26.13
N ILE A 144 2.16 -29.22 -25.26
CA ILE A 144 2.58 -29.01 -23.87
C ILE A 144 4.02 -28.45 -23.80
N PHE A 145 4.97 -28.97 -24.59
CA PHE A 145 6.32 -28.40 -24.65
C PHE A 145 6.32 -26.93 -25.07
N THR A 146 5.46 -26.58 -26.03
CA THR A 146 5.34 -25.20 -26.52
C THR A 146 4.78 -24.29 -25.42
N LEU A 147 3.74 -24.74 -24.70
CA LEU A 147 3.18 -24.02 -23.55
C LEU A 147 4.21 -23.81 -22.43
N PHE A 148 4.99 -24.83 -22.07
CA PHE A 148 6.01 -24.70 -21.03
C PHE A 148 7.12 -23.70 -21.39
N LYS A 149 7.44 -23.52 -22.69
CA LYS A 149 8.38 -22.49 -23.13
C LYS A 149 7.78 -21.08 -23.03
N ILE A 150 6.48 -20.92 -23.30
CA ILE A 150 5.81 -19.61 -23.34
C ILE A 150 5.43 -19.11 -21.94
N ILE A 151 5.02 -20.00 -21.02
CA ILE A 151 4.55 -19.64 -19.68
C ILE A 151 5.54 -18.76 -18.88
N PRO A 152 6.84 -19.10 -18.73
CA PRO A 152 7.78 -18.25 -18.02
C PRO A 152 7.93 -16.87 -18.66
N ILE A 153 7.89 -16.77 -20.00
CA ILE A 153 7.96 -15.49 -20.72
C ILE A 153 6.73 -14.64 -20.41
N LEU A 154 5.53 -15.23 -20.45
CA LEU A 154 4.28 -14.54 -20.10
C LEU A 154 4.29 -14.04 -18.65
N ILE A 155 4.78 -14.85 -17.71
CA ILE A 155 4.85 -14.47 -16.29
C ILE A 155 5.83 -13.31 -16.10
N ILE A 156 7.02 -13.38 -16.69
CA ILE A 156 8.02 -12.30 -16.61
C ILE A 156 7.46 -11.01 -17.23
N PHE A 157 6.81 -11.10 -18.39
CA PHE A 157 6.21 -9.94 -19.05
C PHE A 157 5.05 -9.33 -18.23
N ALA A 158 4.20 -10.17 -17.63
CA ALA A 158 3.13 -9.72 -16.74
C ALA A 158 3.68 -9.01 -15.49
N ILE A 159 4.75 -9.56 -14.87
CA ILE A 159 5.44 -8.93 -13.74
C ILE A 159 6.04 -7.59 -14.15
N LEU A 160 6.69 -7.52 -15.33
CA LEU A 160 7.29 -6.29 -15.86
C LEU A 160 6.23 -5.20 -16.08
N ILE A 161 5.11 -5.52 -16.71
CA ILE A 161 4.00 -4.58 -16.90
C ILE A 161 3.48 -4.06 -15.55
N LEU A 162 3.32 -4.94 -14.57
CA LEU A 162 2.84 -4.57 -13.24
C LEU A 162 3.83 -3.64 -12.52
N ILE A 163 5.13 -3.88 -12.65
CA ILE A 163 6.19 -3.01 -12.10
C ILE A 163 6.17 -1.64 -12.78
N ILE A 164 6.05 -1.58 -14.11
CA ILE A 164 5.99 -0.32 -14.86
C ILE A 164 4.73 0.47 -14.46
N ALA A 165 3.56 -0.17 -14.46
CA ALA A 165 2.31 0.49 -14.09
C ALA A 165 2.33 1.02 -12.65
N SER A 166 2.87 0.25 -11.70
CA SER A 166 3.01 0.69 -10.30
C SER A 166 4.05 1.80 -10.12
N SER A 167 5.16 1.77 -10.87
CA SER A 167 6.15 2.85 -10.86
C SER A 167 5.56 4.16 -11.37
N ILE A 168 4.80 4.12 -12.48
CA ILE A 168 4.14 5.29 -13.06
C ILE A 168 3.12 5.88 -12.09
N THR A 169 2.30 5.05 -11.43
CA THR A 169 1.31 5.55 -10.46
C THR A 169 1.97 6.17 -9.23
N ILE A 170 3.00 5.53 -8.68
CA ILE A 170 3.76 6.07 -7.53
C ILE A 170 4.42 7.39 -7.90
N TYR A 171 5.00 7.48 -9.09
CA TYR A 171 5.60 8.71 -9.60
C TYR A 171 4.55 9.82 -9.73
N ALA A 172 3.39 9.52 -10.33
CA ALA A 172 2.28 10.46 -10.51
C ALA A 172 1.80 11.03 -9.17
N ILE A 173 1.60 10.17 -8.16
CA ILE A 173 1.17 10.56 -6.81
C ILE A 173 2.25 11.41 -6.13
N LYS A 174 3.52 10.95 -6.12
CA LYS A 174 4.61 11.63 -5.40
C LYS A 174 4.91 13.01 -5.96
N LYS A 175 4.80 13.17 -7.28
CA LYS A 175 5.05 14.44 -7.96
C LYS A 175 3.79 15.29 -8.13
N GLN A 176 2.63 14.81 -7.66
CA GLN A 176 1.36 15.54 -7.76
C GLN A 176 1.02 15.90 -9.23
N TYR A 177 1.37 15.04 -10.19
CA TYR A 177 1.07 15.27 -11.61
C TYR A 177 -0.41 14.99 -11.89
N TYR A 178 -1.26 16.01 -11.68
CA TYR A 178 -2.71 15.91 -11.81
C TYR A 178 -3.17 15.37 -13.17
N GLN A 179 -2.64 15.90 -14.28
CA GLN A 179 -2.99 15.43 -15.63
C GLN A 179 -2.72 13.93 -15.83
N LEU A 180 -1.64 13.42 -15.24
CA LEU A 180 -1.30 12.00 -15.31
C LEU A 180 -2.22 11.17 -14.41
N LEU A 181 -2.58 11.68 -13.22
CA LEU A 181 -3.53 11.03 -12.32
C LEU A 181 -4.93 10.94 -12.94
N ASP A 182 -5.44 12.04 -13.52
CA ASP A 182 -6.70 12.06 -14.26
C ASP A 182 -6.70 11.03 -15.38
N PHE A 183 -5.64 11.03 -16.19
CA PHE A 183 -5.50 10.09 -17.30
C PHE A 183 -5.52 8.64 -16.80
N LEU A 184 -4.75 8.32 -15.75
CA LEU A 184 -4.67 6.99 -15.17
C LEU A 184 -5.98 6.52 -14.54
N VAL A 185 -6.73 7.42 -13.90
CA VAL A 185 -8.02 7.11 -13.28
C VAL A 185 -9.10 6.90 -14.33
N GLN A 186 -9.07 7.65 -15.44
CA GLN A 186 -10.07 7.56 -16.50
C GLN A 186 -9.82 6.41 -17.48
N HIS A 187 -8.56 6.14 -17.83
CA HIS A 187 -8.24 5.23 -18.95
C HIS A 187 -7.71 3.86 -18.51
N VAL A 188 -7.20 3.72 -17.28
CA VAL A 188 -6.52 2.49 -16.85
C VAL A 188 -7.22 1.87 -15.64
N PHE A 189 -8.03 0.84 -15.88
CA PHE A 189 -8.85 0.17 -14.85
C PHE A 189 -8.04 -0.35 -13.66
N ILE A 190 -6.85 -0.91 -13.92
CA ILE A 190 -5.98 -1.50 -12.88
C ILE A 190 -5.49 -0.42 -11.91
N THR A 191 -5.06 0.73 -12.43
CA THR A 191 -4.51 1.82 -11.62
C THR A 191 -5.61 2.64 -10.96
N LYS A 192 -6.76 2.80 -11.64
CA LYS A 192 -7.95 3.47 -11.10
C LYS A 192 -8.32 2.96 -9.71
N ALA A 193 -8.49 1.66 -9.55
CA ALA A 193 -8.90 1.07 -8.28
C ALA A 193 -7.89 1.36 -7.15
N THR A 194 -6.60 1.37 -7.47
CA THR A 194 -5.53 1.62 -6.48
C THR A 194 -5.46 3.09 -6.09
N ILE A 195 -5.57 4.00 -7.06
CA ILE A 195 -5.60 5.44 -6.84
C ILE A 195 -6.83 5.82 -6.02
N GLN A 196 -8.01 5.32 -6.41
CA GLN A 196 -9.26 5.57 -5.68
C GLN A 196 -9.17 5.08 -4.23
N LYS A 197 -8.63 3.87 -4.02
CA LYS A 197 -8.46 3.30 -2.68
C LYS A 197 -7.53 4.16 -1.82
N TYR A 198 -6.42 4.59 -2.40
CA TYR A 198 -5.41 5.39 -1.73
C TYR A 198 -5.97 6.74 -1.27
N TYR A 199 -6.58 7.51 -2.19
CA TYR A 199 -7.14 8.82 -1.86
C TYR A 199 -8.35 8.73 -0.95
N SER A 200 -9.19 7.69 -1.10
CA SER A 200 -10.32 7.48 -0.19
C SER A 200 -9.86 7.20 1.24
N LEU A 201 -8.86 6.32 1.43
CA LEU A 201 -8.28 6.05 2.75
C LEU A 201 -7.65 7.30 3.35
N LYS A 202 -6.89 8.06 2.54
CA LYS A 202 -6.21 9.27 3.00
C LYS A 202 -7.21 10.37 3.37
N PHE A 203 -8.25 10.56 2.55
CA PHE A 203 -9.35 11.47 2.84
C PHE A 203 -10.05 11.08 4.14
N ALA A 204 -10.45 9.81 4.27
CA ALA A 204 -11.14 9.32 5.45
C ALA A 204 -10.29 9.45 6.72
N LEU A 205 -8.96 9.32 6.65
CA LEU A 205 -8.09 9.56 7.80
C LEU A 205 -8.18 11.00 8.29
N TYR A 206 -7.99 11.98 7.40
CA TYR A 206 -8.09 13.40 7.76
C TYR A 206 -9.51 13.79 8.20
N TYR A 207 -10.50 13.37 7.42
CA TYR A 207 -11.90 13.66 7.67
C TYR A 207 -12.37 13.09 9.01
N ASN A 208 -11.99 11.85 9.33
CA ASN A 208 -12.37 11.20 10.59
C ASN A 208 -11.89 11.96 11.82
N GLU A 209 -10.67 12.52 11.79
CA GLU A 209 -10.10 13.19 12.95
C GLU A 209 -10.83 14.49 13.29
N LEU A 210 -11.25 15.27 12.28
CA LEU A 210 -12.08 16.45 12.51
C LEU A 210 -13.55 16.06 12.80
N LEU A 211 -14.05 15.01 12.17
CA LEU A 211 -15.42 14.53 12.43
C LEU A 211 -15.60 14.03 13.87
N GLU A 212 -14.61 13.34 14.44
CA GLU A 212 -14.64 12.88 15.83
C GLU A 212 -14.61 14.04 16.84
N ILE A 213 -14.06 15.19 16.45
CA ILE A 213 -14.08 16.43 17.26
C ILE A 213 -15.47 17.10 17.21
N GLY A 214 -16.29 16.76 16.21
CA GLY A 214 -17.66 17.25 16.07
C GLY A 214 -17.83 18.42 15.11
N TYR A 215 -16.87 18.66 14.21
CA TYR A 215 -17.01 19.64 13.14
C TYR A 215 -18.09 19.21 12.12
N ASP A 216 -18.78 20.18 11.53
CA ASP A 216 -19.73 19.91 10.44
C ASP A 216 -19.01 19.43 9.18
N SER A 217 -19.67 18.60 8.38
CA SER A 217 -19.10 18.00 7.18
C SER A 217 -18.53 19.03 6.20
N THR A 218 -19.17 20.18 6.05
CA THR A 218 -18.70 21.25 5.13
C THR A 218 -17.51 21.99 5.72
N ASP A 219 -17.58 22.33 7.02
CA ASP A 219 -16.50 23.00 7.76
C ASP A 219 -15.23 22.16 7.78
N ILE A 220 -15.37 20.83 7.86
CA ILE A 220 -14.24 19.90 7.76
C ILE A 220 -13.48 20.15 6.46
N ILE A 221 -14.15 20.23 5.30
CA ILE A 221 -13.45 20.43 4.02
C ILE A 221 -12.70 21.76 3.99
N VAL A 222 -13.31 22.82 4.51
CA VAL A 222 -12.68 24.15 4.61
C VAL A 222 -11.43 24.07 5.50
N MET A 223 -11.53 23.44 6.67
CA MET A 223 -10.39 23.24 7.57
C MET A 223 -9.29 22.39 6.93
N LEU A 224 -9.65 21.33 6.22
CA LEU A 224 -8.69 20.49 5.53
C LEU A 224 -7.92 21.27 4.47
N TYR A 225 -8.60 22.11 3.68
CA TYR A 225 -7.96 22.96 2.68
C TYR A 225 -6.96 23.95 3.33
N GLN A 226 -7.34 24.58 4.44
CA GLN A 226 -6.51 25.57 5.12
C GLN A 226 -5.32 24.97 5.86
N LYS A 227 -5.47 23.76 6.44
CA LYS A 227 -4.48 23.17 7.35
C LYS A 227 -3.54 22.17 6.69
N ILE A 228 -3.96 21.53 5.60
CA ILE A 228 -3.10 20.60 4.88
C ILE A 228 -2.17 21.41 4.00
N ASP A 229 -0.86 21.28 4.26
CA ASP A 229 0.15 22.02 3.51
C ASP A 229 0.93 21.12 2.53
N ASP A 230 1.72 20.18 3.06
CA ASP A 230 2.57 19.30 2.27
C ASP A 230 1.97 17.89 2.16
N SER A 231 0.89 17.76 1.38
CA SER A 231 0.26 16.46 1.14
C SER A 231 -0.28 16.34 -0.28
N ASP A 232 -0.12 15.17 -0.89
CA ASP A 232 -0.67 14.84 -2.22
C ASP A 232 -2.20 14.89 -2.28
N ILE A 233 -2.90 14.82 -1.14
CA ILE A 233 -4.36 14.95 -1.09
C ILE A 233 -4.83 16.42 -1.19
N LYS A 234 -3.95 17.40 -0.93
CA LYS A 234 -4.30 18.83 -0.89
C LYS A 234 -4.99 19.30 -2.18
N MET A 235 -4.53 18.81 -3.34
CA MET A 235 -5.12 19.15 -4.63
C MET A 235 -6.58 18.68 -4.76
N LEU A 236 -6.87 17.46 -4.30
CA LEU A 236 -8.24 16.91 -4.34
C LEU A 236 -9.16 17.67 -3.40
N ILE A 237 -8.65 18.04 -2.22
CA ILE A 237 -9.39 18.82 -1.25
C ILE A 237 -9.66 20.23 -1.78
N TYR A 238 -8.71 20.83 -2.52
CA TYR A 238 -8.91 22.10 -3.20
C TYR A 238 -10.03 22.02 -4.25
N GLU A 239 -10.06 20.95 -5.07
CA GLU A 239 -11.14 20.75 -6.06
C GLU A 239 -12.51 20.62 -5.40
N ILE A 240 -12.61 19.85 -4.31
CA ILE A 240 -13.84 19.73 -3.52
C ILE A 240 -14.23 21.09 -2.91
N TYR A 241 -13.26 21.82 -2.35
CA TYR A 241 -13.47 23.14 -1.75
C TYR A 241 -14.01 24.17 -2.75
N LEU A 242 -13.48 24.19 -3.99
CA LEU A 242 -13.98 25.09 -5.04
C LEU A 242 -15.45 24.83 -5.36
N LYS A 243 -15.85 23.57 -5.50
CA LYS A 243 -17.26 23.20 -5.78
C LYS A 243 -18.21 23.60 -4.64
N ILE A 244 -17.73 23.50 -3.38
CA ILE A 244 -18.50 24.01 -2.22
C ILE A 244 -18.69 25.53 -2.33
N LEU A 245 -17.65 26.28 -2.71
CA LEU A 245 -17.76 27.74 -2.90
C LEU A 245 -18.72 28.11 -4.04
N GLU A 246 -18.82 27.28 -5.07
CA GLU A 246 -19.79 27.41 -6.17
C GLU A 246 -21.24 27.09 -5.72
N GLY A 247 -21.42 26.63 -4.48
CA GLY A 247 -22.73 26.33 -3.90
C GLY A 247 -23.24 24.92 -4.21
N GLU A 248 -22.37 24.03 -4.73
CA GLU A 248 -22.74 22.63 -4.91
C GLU A 248 -22.89 21.92 -3.55
N ASP A 249 -23.83 20.99 -3.49
CA ASP A 249 -24.09 20.19 -2.30
C ASP A 249 -22.96 19.17 -2.06
N LEU A 250 -22.45 19.11 -0.83
CA LEU A 250 -21.30 18.27 -0.47
C LEU A 250 -21.54 16.78 -0.75
N GLU A 251 -22.76 16.28 -0.52
CA GLU A 251 -23.08 14.89 -0.81
C GLU A 251 -22.91 14.60 -2.31
N LYS A 252 -23.39 15.51 -3.17
CA LYS A 252 -23.24 15.40 -4.62
C LYS A 252 -21.78 15.45 -5.05
N ILE A 253 -21.01 16.41 -4.53
CA ILE A 253 -19.59 16.56 -4.84
C ILE A 253 -18.84 15.26 -4.56
N ILE A 254 -18.99 14.70 -3.36
CA ILE A 254 -18.32 13.46 -2.95
C ILE A 254 -18.82 12.26 -3.79
N SER A 255 -20.10 12.24 -4.16
CA SER A 255 -20.69 11.15 -4.95
C SER A 255 -20.16 11.06 -6.37
N GLU A 256 -19.91 12.21 -6.99
CA GLU A 256 -19.45 12.31 -8.38
C GLU A 256 -17.92 12.36 -8.49
N PHE A 257 -17.22 12.41 -7.35
CA PHE A 257 -15.77 12.53 -7.33
C PHE A 257 -15.08 11.25 -7.80
N ILE A 258 -14.43 11.34 -8.97
CA ILE A 258 -13.82 10.20 -9.67
C ILE A 258 -12.69 9.55 -8.86
N TYR A 259 -12.08 10.30 -7.93
CA TYR A 259 -11.00 9.83 -7.08
C TYR A 259 -11.44 9.05 -5.85
N PHE A 260 -12.74 8.94 -5.58
CA PHE A 260 -13.24 8.15 -4.46
C PHE A 260 -13.75 6.78 -4.87
N GLU A 261 -13.47 5.79 -4.02
CA GLU A 261 -13.99 4.44 -4.21
C GLU A 261 -15.47 4.37 -3.83
N PRO A 262 -16.26 3.49 -4.45
CA PRO A 262 -17.70 3.38 -4.16
C PRO A 262 -18.02 3.11 -2.68
N LEU A 263 -17.16 2.37 -1.97
CA LEU A 263 -17.33 2.08 -0.55
C LEU A 263 -17.26 3.35 0.31
N LEU A 264 -16.30 4.25 0.01
CA LEU A 264 -16.19 5.53 0.72
C LEU A 264 -17.45 6.37 0.50
N VAL A 265 -17.87 6.52 -0.76
CA VAL A 265 -19.06 7.30 -1.12
C VAL A 265 -20.28 6.79 -0.38
N THR A 266 -20.48 5.47 -0.34
CA THR A 266 -21.62 4.85 0.36
C THR A 266 -21.57 5.13 1.87
N CYS A 267 -20.41 4.93 2.50
CA CYS A 267 -20.24 5.25 3.91
C CYS A 267 -20.43 6.73 4.20
N PHE A 268 -19.97 7.61 3.31
CA PHE A 268 -20.08 9.05 3.45
C PHE A 268 -21.53 9.50 3.42
N LYS A 269 -22.33 9.03 2.46
CA LYS A 269 -23.77 9.30 2.39
C LYS A 269 -24.49 8.90 3.67
N LEU A 270 -24.21 7.69 4.17
CA LEU A 270 -24.80 7.20 5.41
C LEU A 270 -24.45 8.10 6.61
N LEU A 271 -23.21 8.60 6.69
CA LEU A 271 -22.80 9.52 7.75
C LEU A 271 -23.34 10.94 7.58
N TYR A 272 -23.51 11.40 6.34
CA TYR A 272 -24.01 12.73 6.03
C TYR A 272 -25.46 12.88 6.54
N HIS A 273 -26.30 11.86 6.25
CA HIS A 273 -27.70 11.78 6.72
C HIS A 273 -27.86 11.30 8.16
N ASP A 274 -26.79 10.88 8.82
CA ASP A 274 -26.84 10.46 10.22
C ASP A 274 -27.08 11.68 11.12
N ASN A 275 -28.08 11.64 12.00
CA ASN A 275 -28.35 12.74 12.94
C ASN A 275 -27.67 12.55 14.31
N ARG A 276 -26.87 11.49 14.48
CA ARG A 276 -26.13 11.25 15.72
C ARG A 276 -25.01 12.27 15.89
N LYS A 277 -24.82 12.75 17.13
CA LYS A 277 -23.74 13.69 17.49
C LYS A 277 -22.34 13.10 17.37
N GLN A 278 -22.20 11.79 17.60
CA GLN A 278 -20.92 11.08 17.49
C GLN A 278 -20.85 10.37 16.14
N LYS A 279 -20.32 11.07 15.14
CA LYS A 279 -20.03 10.52 13.82
C LYS A 279 -18.56 10.12 13.73
N SER A 280 -18.26 9.05 13.01
CA SER A 280 -16.88 8.60 12.78
C SER A 280 -16.82 7.78 11.49
N MET A 281 -15.77 8.00 10.71
CA MET A 281 -15.37 7.18 9.57
C MET A 281 -14.45 6.01 9.95
N SER A 282 -14.22 5.78 11.25
CA SER A 282 -13.41 4.67 11.74
C SER A 282 -13.84 3.30 11.20
N ASN A 283 -15.15 3.06 11.06
CA ASN A 283 -15.70 1.83 10.47
C ASN A 283 -15.32 1.67 9.00
N TYR A 284 -15.36 2.73 8.20
CA TYR A 284 -14.86 2.67 6.83
C TYR A 284 -13.36 2.35 6.82
N LEU A 285 -12.57 3.01 7.66
CA LEU A 285 -11.13 2.77 7.75
C LEU A 285 -10.81 1.30 8.10
N THR A 286 -11.51 0.71 9.08
CA THR A 286 -11.30 -0.70 9.45
C THR A 286 -11.75 -1.65 8.36
N LEU A 287 -12.96 -1.47 7.82
CA LEU A 287 -13.50 -2.30 6.74
C LEU A 287 -12.63 -2.24 5.49
N SER A 288 -12.15 -1.04 5.13
CA SER A 288 -11.28 -0.82 3.97
C SER A 288 -9.95 -1.56 4.11
N LEU A 289 -9.34 -1.51 5.30
CA LEU A 289 -8.11 -2.23 5.60
C LEU A 289 -8.30 -3.76 5.66
N ASP A 290 -9.41 -4.22 6.22
CA ASP A 290 -9.72 -5.65 6.27
C ASP A 290 -10.05 -6.21 4.89
N ASN A 291 -10.73 -5.44 4.05
CA ASN A 291 -10.98 -5.84 2.67
C ASN A 291 -9.67 -5.94 1.87
N LEU A 292 -8.72 -5.03 2.07
CA LEU A 292 -7.38 -5.14 1.50
C LEU A 292 -6.68 -6.45 1.92
N ASN A 293 -6.70 -6.76 3.22
CA ASN A 293 -6.13 -8.00 3.75
C ASN A 293 -6.81 -9.24 3.13
N HIS A 294 -8.13 -9.21 2.98
CA HIS A 294 -8.91 -10.31 2.42
C HIS A 294 -8.63 -10.51 0.92
N HIS A 295 -8.59 -9.42 0.14
CA HIS A 295 -8.24 -9.46 -1.28
C HIS A 295 -6.84 -10.04 -1.51
N ILE A 296 -5.84 -9.59 -0.74
CA ILE A 296 -4.47 -10.14 -0.79
C ILE A 296 -4.49 -11.64 -0.47
N SER A 297 -5.19 -12.03 0.59
CA SER A 297 -5.30 -13.44 0.99
C SER A 297 -5.95 -14.31 -0.08
N LYS A 298 -6.97 -13.79 -0.78
CA LYS A 298 -7.65 -14.49 -1.89
C LYS A 298 -6.73 -14.68 -3.09
N ILE A 299 -5.99 -13.63 -3.47
CA ILE A 299 -5.00 -13.69 -4.56
C ILE A 299 -3.94 -14.75 -4.25
N ILE A 300 -3.46 -14.81 -3.01
CA ILE A 300 -2.49 -15.81 -2.56
C ILE A 300 -3.04 -17.23 -2.75
N LYS A 301 -4.26 -17.49 -2.28
CA LYS A 301 -4.88 -18.82 -2.40
C LYS A 301 -5.00 -19.26 -3.87
N ILE A 302 -5.41 -18.35 -4.75
CA ILE A 302 -5.51 -18.63 -6.19
C ILE A 302 -4.12 -18.92 -6.79
N ALA A 303 -3.11 -18.12 -6.45
CA ALA A 303 -1.75 -18.32 -6.93
C ALA A 303 -1.18 -19.69 -6.51
N VAL A 304 -1.43 -20.12 -5.26
CA VAL A 304 -1.00 -21.44 -4.76
C VAL A 304 -1.64 -22.59 -5.54
N VAL A 305 -2.96 -22.53 -5.77
CA VAL A 305 -3.67 -23.55 -6.55
C VAL A 305 -3.11 -23.64 -7.97
N PHE A 306 -2.81 -22.49 -8.59
CA PHE A 306 -2.20 -22.45 -9.92
C PHE A 306 -0.83 -23.13 -9.94
N VAL A 307 0.04 -22.85 -8.95
CA VAL A 307 1.35 -23.50 -8.85
C VAL A 307 1.23 -25.01 -8.69
N TYR A 308 0.35 -25.49 -7.82
CA TYR A 308 0.17 -26.94 -7.64
C TYR A 308 -0.36 -27.62 -8.90
N CYS A 309 -1.34 -27.02 -9.57
CA CYS A 309 -1.87 -27.54 -10.83
C CYS A 309 -0.77 -27.60 -11.90
N PHE A 310 0.01 -26.53 -12.04
CA PHE A 310 1.15 -26.48 -12.95
C PHE A 310 2.17 -27.58 -12.64
N THR A 311 2.55 -27.77 -11.38
CA THR A 311 3.49 -28.84 -10.98
C THR A 311 2.95 -30.24 -11.23
N ALA A 312 1.65 -30.48 -11.03
CA ALA A 312 1.04 -31.79 -11.22
C ALA A 312 0.99 -32.20 -12.69
N VAL A 313 0.53 -31.28 -13.56
CA VAL A 313 0.54 -31.48 -15.02
C VAL A 313 1.95 -31.73 -15.51
N PHE A 314 2.92 -31.00 -14.97
CA PHE A 314 4.32 -31.17 -15.30
C PHE A 314 4.86 -32.56 -14.93
N VAL A 315 4.66 -33.04 -13.69
CA VAL A 315 5.15 -34.36 -13.25
C VAL A 315 4.57 -35.48 -14.11
N ILE A 316 3.27 -35.42 -14.43
CA ILE A 316 2.61 -36.39 -15.30
C ILE A 316 3.25 -36.36 -16.70
N MET A 317 3.53 -35.18 -17.23
CA MET A 317 4.16 -35.04 -18.54
C MET A 317 5.55 -35.69 -18.58
N VAL A 318 6.39 -35.43 -17.56
CA VAL A 318 7.73 -36.03 -17.47
C VAL A 318 7.62 -37.56 -17.38
N TYR A 319 6.70 -38.05 -16.57
CA TYR A 319 6.46 -39.50 -16.43
C TYR A 319 6.07 -40.14 -17.77
N VAL A 320 5.10 -39.55 -18.49
CA VAL A 320 4.69 -40.02 -19.82
C VAL A 320 5.85 -39.94 -20.82
N SER A 321 6.64 -38.87 -20.74
CA SER A 321 7.79 -38.66 -21.62
C SER A 321 8.93 -39.65 -21.41
N ILE A 322 9.05 -40.25 -20.21
CA ILE A 322 10.04 -41.30 -19.91
C ILE A 322 9.49 -42.69 -20.23
N ILE A 323 8.23 -42.95 -19.88
CA ILE A 323 7.64 -44.29 -20.03
C ILE A 323 7.31 -44.64 -21.47
N ILE A 324 6.81 -43.70 -22.27
CA ILE A 324 6.52 -43.98 -23.69
C ILE A 324 7.78 -44.48 -24.41
N PRO A 325 8.95 -43.82 -24.29
CA PRO A 325 10.18 -44.35 -24.83
C PRO A 325 10.58 -45.71 -24.29
N MET A 326 10.48 -45.90 -22.98
CA MET A 326 10.86 -47.17 -22.36
C MET A 326 9.96 -48.34 -22.82
N MET A 327 8.66 -48.11 -23.00
CA MET A 327 7.72 -49.10 -23.53
C MET A 327 8.01 -49.45 -24.99
N ASN A 328 8.37 -48.47 -25.82
CA ASN A 328 8.74 -48.73 -27.21
C ASN A 328 10.03 -49.55 -27.32
N VAL A 329 11.00 -49.33 -26.42
CA VAL A 329 12.22 -50.16 -26.34
C VAL A 329 11.88 -51.61 -25.97
N VAL A 330 11.00 -51.81 -24.98
CA VAL A 330 10.59 -53.14 -24.53
C VAL A 330 9.74 -53.87 -25.58
N ASN A 331 8.94 -53.17 -26.38
CA ASN A 331 8.16 -53.77 -27.47
C ASN A 331 8.99 -54.07 -28.73
N ASN A 332 10.14 -53.41 -28.91
CA ASN A 332 11.06 -53.63 -30.03
C ASN A 332 12.20 -54.64 -29.70
N LEU A 333 12.21 -55.19 -28.48
CA LEU A 333 12.97 -56.37 -28.06
C LEU A 333 12.07 -57.61 -28.11
#